data_AF-A0AAX4HK92-F1
#
_entry.id   AF-A0AAX4HK92-F1
#
_cell.length_a   1.000
_cell.length_b   1.000
_cell.length_c   1.000
_cell.angle_alpha   90.00
_cell.angle_beta   90.00
_cell.angle_gamma   90.00
#
_symmetry.space_group_name_H-M   'P 1'
#
loop_
_entity.id
_entity.type
_entity.pdbx_description
1 polymer ?
#
loop_
_entity_poly.entity_id
_entity_poly.type
_entity_poly.pdbx_seq_one_letter_code
_entity_poly.pdbx_strand_id
1 'polypeptide(L)'
;MLTELDLEEPVLSEMLKTVHRYTGINMTEKKKNLLQSRLRPRLRELSLTSYEAYLVYLSAHKEEIETFIDRVTTNETFFFRTHRVWDFFLKQFLPDWMAKHPGETLKLWSAASSSGEEAYSLAICLAQYPDLKFEICASDISKEILGDAQKALYEERSVQGIQKYRPDWYVKYVTSVGPKWTIQDSIKKQVKFFQHNLLTPVNLQNMDIIFLRNVMIYFNDQDQKTVLKHMAKALKKDAYLILGESESISRFETEFKYVEPLVYKL
;
A
#
# COMPACT_ATOMS: atom_id res chain seq x y z
N MET A 1 -18.68 -29.92 -17.03
CA MET A 1 -18.98 -28.47 -17.12
C MET A 1 -19.26 -28.00 -15.71
N LEU A 2 -18.39 -27.17 -15.13
CA LEU A 2 -18.72 -26.48 -13.87
C LEU A 2 -19.79 -25.44 -14.22
N THR A 3 -21.04 -25.78 -13.91
CA THR A 3 -22.17 -24.84 -13.85
C THR A 3 -21.79 -23.62 -13.02
N GLU A 4 -22.39 -22.47 -13.33
CA GLU A 4 -22.11 -21.17 -12.72
C GLU A 4 -22.08 -21.28 -11.19
N LEU A 5 -20.88 -21.31 -10.61
CA LEU A 5 -20.69 -21.24 -9.17
C LEU A 5 -21.17 -19.86 -8.72
N ASP A 6 -22.37 -19.81 -8.15
CA ASP A 6 -22.87 -18.60 -7.52
C ASP A 6 -22.53 -18.58 -6.02
N LEU A 7 -22.38 -17.39 -5.48
CA LEU A 7 -22.04 -17.11 -4.09
C LEU A 7 -23.33 -16.62 -3.42
N GLU A 8 -24.14 -17.57 -2.97
CA GLU A 8 -25.46 -17.32 -2.37
C GLU A 8 -25.35 -16.89 -0.90
N GLU A 9 -26.40 -16.25 -0.38
CA GLU A 9 -26.59 -16.06 1.07
C GLU A 9 -26.93 -17.45 1.67
N PRO A 10 -26.21 -18.02 2.66
CA PRO A 10 -25.38 -17.40 3.71
C PRO A 10 -23.87 -17.43 3.47
N VAL A 11 -23.41 -18.09 2.41
CA VAL A 11 -21.97 -18.27 2.11
C VAL A 11 -21.31 -16.94 1.78
N LEU A 12 -22.03 -16.02 1.11
CA LEU A 12 -21.55 -14.66 0.88
C LEU A 12 -21.22 -13.96 2.21
N SER A 13 -22.16 -13.93 3.15
CA SER A 13 -21.96 -13.30 4.46
C SER A 13 -20.72 -13.82 5.19
N GLU A 14 -20.51 -15.14 5.22
CA GLU A 14 -19.31 -15.71 5.86
C GLU A 14 -18.02 -15.40 5.07
N MET A 15 -18.09 -15.34 3.74
CA MET A 15 -16.96 -14.93 2.92
C MET A 15 -16.58 -13.46 3.17
N LEU A 16 -17.56 -12.56 3.29
CA LEU A 16 -17.33 -11.14 3.61
C LEU A 16 -16.68 -10.98 5.00
N LYS A 17 -17.17 -11.71 6.01
CA LYS A 17 -16.55 -11.77 7.34
C LYS A 17 -15.13 -12.32 7.28
N THR A 18 -14.89 -13.31 6.43
CA THR A 18 -13.57 -13.91 6.25
C THR A 18 -12.59 -12.96 5.58
N VAL A 19 -13.01 -12.21 4.56
CA VAL A 19 -12.23 -11.11 3.96
C VAL A 19 -11.86 -10.10 5.04
N HIS A 20 -12.85 -9.61 5.78
CA HIS A 20 -12.63 -8.62 6.84
C HIS A 20 -11.69 -9.14 7.92
N ARG A 21 -11.89 -10.37 8.41
CA ARG A 21 -11.06 -11.01 9.43
C ARG A 21 -9.58 -11.07 9.05
N TYR A 22 -9.27 -11.41 7.80
CA TYR A 22 -7.88 -11.58 7.36
C TYR A 22 -7.22 -10.30 6.83
N THR A 23 -8.01 -9.34 6.35
CA THR A 23 -7.46 -8.16 5.65
C THR A 23 -7.86 -6.81 6.24
N GLY A 24 -8.90 -6.77 7.08
CA GLY A 24 -9.59 -5.55 7.47
C GLY A 24 -10.47 -4.93 6.39
N ILE A 25 -10.42 -5.41 5.14
CA ILE A 25 -11.19 -4.85 4.03
C ILE A 25 -12.68 -5.06 4.34
N ASN A 26 -13.38 -3.95 4.53
CA ASN A 26 -14.81 -3.88 4.70
C ASN A 26 -15.48 -3.93 3.32
N MET A 27 -15.87 -5.14 2.92
CA MET A 27 -16.52 -5.38 1.64
C MET A 27 -18.04 -5.56 1.84
N THR A 28 -18.85 -4.82 1.09
CA THR A 28 -20.32 -4.94 1.12
C THR A 28 -20.82 -5.96 0.11
N GLU A 29 -22.04 -6.48 0.28
CA GLU A 29 -22.71 -7.39 -0.67
C GLU A 29 -22.73 -6.88 -2.12
N LYS A 30 -22.76 -5.56 -2.34
CA LYS A 30 -22.65 -4.94 -3.67
C LYS A 30 -21.38 -5.35 -4.45
N LYS A 31 -20.35 -5.84 -3.76
CA LYS A 31 -19.09 -6.33 -4.35
C LYS A 31 -19.06 -7.86 -4.50
N LYS A 32 -20.20 -8.57 -4.34
CA LYS A 32 -20.33 -10.03 -4.56
C LYS A 32 -19.65 -10.48 -5.86
N ASN A 33 -20.02 -9.86 -6.99
CA ASN A 33 -19.51 -10.23 -8.31
C ASN A 33 -17.99 -10.06 -8.43
N LEU A 34 -17.42 -9.04 -7.76
CA LEU A 34 -15.98 -8.81 -7.73
C LEU A 34 -15.25 -9.90 -6.93
N LEU A 35 -15.79 -10.26 -5.76
CA LEU A 35 -15.22 -11.32 -4.93
C LEU A 35 -15.30 -12.68 -5.64
N GLN A 36 -16.43 -12.98 -6.25
CA GLN A 36 -16.62 -14.19 -7.04
C GLN A 36 -15.61 -14.28 -8.18
N SER A 37 -15.46 -13.21 -8.97
CA SER A 37 -14.56 -13.22 -10.12
C SER A 37 -13.10 -13.38 -9.72
N ARG A 38 -12.71 -12.87 -8.55
CA ARG A 38 -11.36 -13.01 -7.97
C ARG A 38 -11.07 -14.40 -7.42
N LEU A 39 -12.04 -15.03 -6.76
CA LEU A 39 -11.85 -16.34 -6.14
C LEU A 39 -12.11 -17.52 -7.10
N ARG A 40 -12.96 -17.35 -8.11
CA ARG A 40 -13.34 -18.42 -9.05
C ARG A 40 -12.14 -19.12 -9.73
N PRO A 41 -11.09 -18.42 -10.18
CA PRO A 41 -9.88 -19.09 -10.70
C PRO A 41 -9.25 -20.01 -9.66
N ARG A 42 -9.16 -19.58 -8.40
CA ARG A 42 -8.58 -20.37 -7.31
C ARG A 42 -9.40 -21.62 -6.99
N LEU A 43 -10.73 -21.51 -6.99
CA LEU A 43 -11.61 -22.69 -6.84
C LEU A 43 -11.36 -23.72 -7.94
N ARG A 44 -11.13 -23.29 -9.19
CA ARG A 44 -10.80 -24.19 -10.30
C ARG A 44 -9.44 -24.85 -10.13
N GLU A 45 -8.42 -24.10 -9.71
CA GLU A 45 -7.08 -24.62 -9.40
C GLU A 45 -7.14 -25.72 -8.33
N LEU A 46 -7.96 -25.53 -7.30
CA LEU A 46 -8.15 -26.48 -6.20
C LEU A 46 -9.18 -27.58 -6.52
N SER A 47 -9.77 -27.57 -7.72
CA SER A 47 -10.84 -28.50 -8.12
C SER A 47 -12.04 -28.52 -7.15
N LEU A 48 -12.35 -27.38 -6.53
CA LEU A 48 -13.47 -27.22 -5.61
C LEU A 48 -14.76 -26.86 -6.35
N THR A 49 -15.87 -27.42 -5.88
CA THR A 49 -17.19 -27.32 -6.52
C THR A 49 -18.15 -26.36 -5.84
N SER A 50 -17.72 -25.63 -4.80
CA SER A 50 -18.52 -24.58 -4.16
C SER A 50 -17.64 -23.60 -3.37
N TYR A 51 -18.15 -22.38 -3.13
CA TYR A 51 -17.49 -21.41 -2.26
C TYR A 51 -17.52 -21.83 -0.79
N GLU A 52 -18.50 -22.62 -0.38
CA GLU A 52 -18.55 -23.22 0.95
C GLU A 52 -17.43 -24.25 1.14
N ALA A 53 -17.18 -25.09 0.14
CA ALA A 53 -16.03 -25.99 0.14
C ALA A 53 -14.71 -25.20 0.21
N TYR A 54 -14.64 -24.02 -0.41
CA TYR A 54 -13.49 -23.14 -0.29
C TYR A 54 -13.31 -22.55 1.11
N LEU A 55 -14.39 -22.13 1.80
CA LEU A 55 -14.30 -21.69 3.19
C LEU A 55 -13.81 -22.79 4.13
N VAL A 56 -14.32 -24.02 3.95
CA VAL A 56 -13.84 -25.19 4.69
C VAL A 56 -12.36 -25.44 4.41
N TYR A 57 -11.96 -25.43 3.13
CA TYR A 57 -10.57 -25.61 2.73
C TYR A 57 -9.64 -24.55 3.34
N LEU A 58 -10.02 -23.27 3.25
CA LEU A 58 -9.29 -22.13 3.81
C LEU A 58 -9.14 -22.22 5.33
N SER A 59 -10.15 -22.75 6.04
CA SER A 59 -10.08 -22.94 7.49
C SER A 59 -9.10 -24.06 7.90
N ALA A 60 -8.93 -25.07 7.05
CA ALA A 60 -8.07 -26.22 7.31
C ALA A 60 -6.60 -26.01 6.88
N HIS A 61 -6.36 -25.11 5.92
CA HIS A 61 -5.04 -24.90 5.29
C HIS A 61 -4.57 -23.47 5.53
N LYS A 62 -3.70 -23.27 6.53
CA LYS A 62 -3.21 -21.94 6.92
C LYS A 62 -2.43 -21.24 5.79
N GLU A 63 -1.74 -22.02 4.97
CA GLU A 63 -1.00 -21.57 3.80
C GLU A 63 -1.91 -20.96 2.72
N GLU A 64 -3.19 -21.36 2.65
CA GLU A 64 -4.14 -20.80 1.68
C GLU A 64 -4.54 -19.36 2.03
N ILE A 65 -4.36 -18.95 3.29
CA ILE A 65 -4.71 -17.60 3.75
C ILE A 65 -3.94 -16.54 2.98
N GLU A 66 -2.65 -16.77 2.67
CA GLU A 66 -1.86 -15.82 1.86
C GLU A 66 -2.47 -15.67 0.46
N THR A 67 -2.74 -16.79 -0.22
CA THR A 67 -3.38 -16.78 -1.55
C THR A 67 -4.74 -16.09 -1.50
N PHE A 68 -5.54 -16.35 -0.48
CA PHE A 68 -6.84 -15.71 -0.29
C PHE A 68 -6.70 -14.18 -0.19
N ILE A 69 -5.79 -13.70 0.66
CA ILE A 69 -5.49 -12.26 0.81
C ILE A 69 -5.09 -11.67 -0.53
N ASP A 70 -4.15 -12.30 -1.24
CA ASP A 70 -3.67 -11.84 -2.55
C ASP A 70 -4.82 -11.72 -3.56
N ARG A 71 -5.76 -12.68 -3.59
CA ARG A 71 -6.92 -12.63 -4.49
C ARG A 71 -7.92 -11.52 -4.15
N VAL A 72 -8.13 -11.21 -2.88
CA VAL A 72 -9.21 -10.27 -2.45
C VAL A 72 -8.76 -8.82 -2.32
N THR A 73 -7.46 -8.55 -2.34
CA THR A 73 -6.90 -7.18 -2.31
C THR A 73 -7.10 -6.45 -3.64
N THR A 74 -7.08 -5.11 -3.60
CA THR A 74 -7.17 -4.26 -4.81
C THR A 74 -5.94 -3.39 -4.88
N ASN A 75 -5.13 -3.61 -5.92
CA ASN A 75 -3.83 -3.00 -6.08
C ASN A 75 -3.85 -2.11 -7.33
N GLU A 76 -4.05 -0.80 -7.13
CA GLU A 76 -3.90 0.20 -8.20
C GLU A 76 -2.98 1.30 -7.71
N THR A 77 -1.85 1.45 -8.37
CA THR A 77 -0.84 2.45 -8.05
C THR A 77 -0.02 2.79 -9.30
N PHE A 78 0.68 3.92 -9.26
CA PHE A 78 1.54 4.40 -10.33
C PHE A 78 2.52 5.43 -9.78
N PHE A 79 3.63 5.63 -10.50
CA PHE A 79 4.68 6.54 -10.07
C PHE A 79 4.17 7.97 -9.97
N PHE A 80 4.58 8.67 -8.90
CA PHE A 80 4.19 10.05 -8.63
C PHE A 80 2.67 10.31 -8.61
N ARG A 81 1.87 9.33 -8.15
CA ARG A 81 0.41 9.48 -7.96
C ARG A 81 0.07 10.65 -7.03
N THR A 82 -0.94 11.44 -7.38
CA THR A 82 -1.37 12.66 -6.66
C THR A 82 -0.23 13.68 -6.54
N HIS A 83 -0.06 14.51 -7.58
CA HIS A 83 1.11 15.41 -7.72
C HIS A 83 1.39 16.27 -6.49
N ARG A 84 0.35 16.81 -5.85
CA ARG A 84 0.45 17.68 -4.67
C ARG A 84 1.20 17.06 -3.49
N VAL A 85 1.12 15.74 -3.32
CA VAL A 85 1.85 15.02 -2.25
C VAL A 85 3.36 15.16 -2.45
N TRP A 86 3.80 15.04 -3.71
CA TRP A 86 5.21 15.16 -4.07
C TRP A 86 5.69 16.61 -4.02
N ASP A 87 4.81 17.57 -4.34
CA ASP A 87 5.10 18.99 -4.13
C ASP A 87 5.32 19.31 -2.65
N PHE A 88 4.42 18.86 -1.76
CA PHE A 88 4.62 18.99 -0.32
C PHE A 88 5.93 18.34 0.12
N PHE A 89 6.16 17.09 -0.27
CA PHE A 89 7.35 16.34 0.14
C PHE A 89 8.65 17.05 -0.27
N LEU A 90 8.75 17.48 -1.53
CA LEU A 90 9.99 18.05 -2.09
C LEU A 90 10.20 19.53 -1.75
N LYS A 91 9.13 20.32 -1.69
CA LYS A 91 9.23 21.78 -1.55
C LYS A 91 9.07 22.26 -0.11
N GLN A 92 8.47 21.45 0.76
CA GLN A 92 8.19 21.84 2.14
C GLN A 92 8.84 20.86 3.13
N PHE A 93 8.39 19.61 3.17
CA PHE A 93 8.83 18.65 4.20
C PHE A 93 10.34 18.40 4.17
N LEU A 94 10.89 18.03 3.01
CA LEU A 94 12.28 17.59 2.91
C LEU A 94 13.28 18.72 3.20
N PRO A 95 13.16 19.94 2.62
CA PRO A 95 14.03 21.07 2.99
C PRO A 95 13.97 21.41 4.48
N ASP A 96 12.77 21.49 5.06
CA ASP A 96 12.59 21.79 6.47
C ASP A 96 13.19 20.73 7.39
N TRP A 97 13.01 19.45 7.02
CA TRP A 97 13.55 18.33 7.79
C TRP A 97 15.08 18.35 7.79
N MET A 98 15.70 18.53 6.62
CA MET A 98 17.17 18.58 6.49
C MET A 98 17.79 19.75 7.26
N ALA A 99 17.13 20.91 7.27
CA ALA A 99 17.61 22.08 8.02
C ALA A 99 17.57 21.86 9.54
N LYS A 100 16.60 21.10 10.03
CA LYS A 100 16.41 20.85 11.47
C LYS A 100 17.21 19.66 12.00
N HIS A 101 17.58 18.71 11.14
CA HIS A 101 18.20 17.44 11.55
C HIS A 101 19.52 17.17 10.80
N PRO A 102 20.51 18.08 10.87
CA PRO A 102 21.76 17.91 10.14
C PRO A 102 22.50 16.63 10.56
N GLY A 103 22.79 15.75 9.60
CA GLY A 103 23.54 14.50 9.81
C GLY A 103 22.73 13.33 10.39
N GLU A 104 21.45 13.53 10.69
CA GLU A 104 20.53 12.47 11.10
C GLU A 104 20.04 11.63 9.91
N THR A 105 19.42 10.48 10.19
CA THR A 105 18.82 9.60 9.19
C THR A 105 17.31 9.84 9.10
N LEU A 106 16.84 10.23 7.92
CA LEU A 106 15.42 10.40 7.62
C LEU A 106 14.73 9.03 7.49
N LYS A 107 13.69 8.77 8.27
CA LYS A 107 12.95 7.49 8.25
C LYS A 107 11.56 7.67 7.67
N LEU A 108 11.29 6.95 6.59
CA LEU A 108 10.02 7.00 5.87
C LEU A 108 9.37 5.62 5.83
N TRP A 109 8.04 5.60 5.89
CA TRP A 109 7.28 4.37 5.68
C TRP A 109 6.16 4.59 4.64
N SER A 110 6.18 3.81 3.56
CA SER A 110 5.06 3.64 2.64
C SER A 110 4.21 2.45 3.11
N ALA A 111 3.08 2.75 3.74
CA ALA A 111 2.17 1.80 4.36
C ALA A 111 1.01 1.50 3.38
N ALA A 112 0.93 0.23 2.94
CA ALA A 112 0.19 -0.23 1.75
C ALA A 112 0.89 0.16 0.43
N SER A 113 2.14 -0.26 0.29
CA SER A 113 3.01 0.11 -0.82
C SER A 113 2.62 -0.49 -2.18
N SER A 114 1.74 -1.49 -2.19
CA SER A 114 1.33 -2.24 -3.39
C SER A 114 2.56 -2.70 -4.18
N SER A 115 2.59 -2.50 -5.51
CA SER A 115 3.71 -2.87 -6.39
C SER A 115 4.93 -1.94 -6.31
N GLY A 116 5.01 -1.08 -5.29
CA GLY A 116 6.23 -0.36 -4.93
C GLY A 116 6.39 1.01 -5.59
N GLU A 117 5.52 1.43 -6.50
CA GLU A 117 5.65 2.71 -7.20
C GLU A 117 5.75 3.92 -6.26
N GLU A 118 5.02 3.93 -5.14
CA GLU A 118 5.12 5.01 -4.13
C GLU A 118 6.48 5.00 -3.43
N ALA A 119 6.90 3.84 -2.93
CA ALA A 119 8.18 3.69 -2.24
C ALA A 119 9.37 4.02 -3.15
N TYR A 120 9.31 3.64 -4.42
CA TYR A 120 10.33 4.01 -5.39
C TYR A 120 10.25 5.48 -5.83
N SER A 121 9.07 6.08 -5.85
CA SER A 121 8.95 7.54 -6.06
C SER A 121 9.67 8.31 -4.93
N LEU A 122 9.54 7.86 -3.67
CA LEU A 122 10.31 8.40 -2.55
C LEU A 122 11.82 8.22 -2.75
N ALA A 123 12.27 7.01 -3.10
CA ALA A 123 13.68 6.72 -3.32
C ALA A 123 14.28 7.58 -4.45
N ILE A 124 13.54 7.79 -5.54
CA ILE A 124 13.94 8.68 -6.65
C ILE A 124 14.05 10.13 -6.19
N CYS A 125 13.11 10.62 -5.38
CA CYS A 125 13.19 11.97 -4.79
C CYS A 125 14.45 12.12 -3.93
N LEU A 126 14.72 11.16 -3.05
CA LEU A 126 15.86 11.22 -2.12
C LEU A 126 17.20 11.03 -2.84
N ALA A 127 17.23 10.34 -3.98
CA ALA A 127 18.43 10.21 -4.81
C ALA A 127 18.94 11.54 -5.40
N GLN A 128 18.19 12.65 -5.26
CA GLN A 128 18.66 13.99 -5.61
C GLN A 128 19.53 14.63 -4.51
N TYR A 129 19.60 14.00 -3.33
CA TYR A 129 20.29 14.50 -2.15
C TYR A 129 21.33 13.46 -1.67
N PRO A 130 22.49 13.34 -2.35
CA PRO A 130 23.43 12.24 -2.12
C PRO A 130 24.03 12.20 -0.71
N ASP A 131 24.09 13.34 -0.01
CA ASP A 131 24.62 13.45 1.35
C ASP A 131 23.58 13.14 2.43
N LEU A 132 22.30 13.01 2.05
CA LEU A 132 21.22 12.71 2.98
C LEU A 132 21.21 11.23 3.32
N LYS A 133 21.27 10.91 4.61
CA LYS A 133 21.04 9.55 5.11
C LYS A 133 19.53 9.31 5.24
N PHE A 134 19.05 8.18 4.73
CA PHE A 134 17.64 7.85 4.83
C PHE A 134 17.39 6.33 4.90
N GLU A 135 16.21 5.95 5.40
CA GLU A 135 15.68 4.60 5.39
C GLU A 135 14.25 4.62 4.87
N ILE A 136 13.95 3.88 3.80
CA ILE A 136 12.58 3.67 3.32
C ILE A 136 12.14 2.26 3.67
N CYS A 137 11.12 2.17 4.51
CA CYS A 137 10.37 0.96 4.74
C CYS A 137 9.11 0.98 3.87
N ALA A 138 8.74 -0.14 3.28
CA ALA A 138 7.54 -0.28 2.46
C ALA A 138 6.84 -1.58 2.83
N SER A 139 5.53 -1.53 3.08
CA SER A 139 4.81 -2.72 3.46
C SER A 139 3.45 -2.84 2.81
N ASP A 140 3.06 -4.08 2.56
CA ASP A 140 1.74 -4.44 2.08
C ASP A 140 1.28 -5.73 2.77
N ILE A 141 -0.03 -5.98 2.75
CA ILE A 141 -0.59 -7.22 3.28
C ILE A 141 -0.45 -8.36 2.27
N SER A 142 -0.48 -8.03 0.97
CA SER A 142 -0.35 -8.99 -0.12
C SER A 142 1.11 -9.37 -0.34
N LYS A 143 1.38 -10.67 -0.36
CA LYS A 143 2.73 -11.20 -0.58
C LYS A 143 3.07 -11.23 -2.07
N GLU A 144 2.08 -11.57 -2.90
CA GLU A 144 2.20 -11.52 -4.36
C GLU A 144 2.63 -10.13 -4.83
N ILE A 145 1.95 -9.06 -4.37
CA ILE A 145 2.26 -7.69 -4.81
C ILE A 145 3.63 -7.21 -4.30
N LEU A 146 4.05 -7.63 -3.10
CA LEU A 146 5.40 -7.34 -2.60
C LEU A 146 6.47 -8.05 -3.42
N GLY A 147 6.20 -9.27 -3.90
CA GLY A 147 7.07 -9.96 -4.85
C GLY A 147 7.25 -9.17 -6.14
N ASP A 148 6.17 -8.57 -6.64
CA ASP A 148 6.23 -7.72 -7.84
C ASP A 148 6.93 -6.38 -7.57
N ALA A 149 6.72 -5.79 -6.40
CA ALA A 149 7.45 -4.59 -5.95
C ALA A 149 8.96 -4.83 -5.94
N GLN A 150 9.42 -5.96 -5.40
CA GLN A 150 10.84 -6.32 -5.37
C GLN A 150 11.43 -6.55 -6.77
N LYS A 151 10.67 -7.12 -7.71
CA LYS A 151 11.10 -7.26 -9.11
C LYS A 151 11.21 -5.90 -9.80
N ALA A 152 10.33 -4.97 -9.44
CA ALA A 152 10.25 -3.62 -9.99
C ALA A 152 10.14 -3.64 -11.53
N LEU A 153 9.18 -4.43 -12.05
CA LEU A 153 8.85 -4.52 -13.48
C LEU A 153 7.45 -3.97 -13.70
N TYR A 154 7.35 -2.92 -14.50
CA TYR A 154 6.16 -2.09 -14.65
C TYR A 154 5.68 -2.06 -16.10
N GLU A 155 4.38 -1.84 -16.25
CA GLU A 155 3.76 -1.50 -17.53
C GLU A 155 3.92 0.01 -17.81
N GLU A 156 3.76 0.43 -19.07
CA GLU A 156 3.93 1.83 -19.49
C GLU A 156 3.10 2.79 -18.63
N ARG A 157 1.82 2.44 -18.41
CA ARG A 157 0.88 3.24 -17.62
C ARG A 157 1.39 3.59 -16.22
N SER A 158 2.17 2.70 -15.59
CA SER A 158 2.69 2.94 -14.23
C SER A 158 3.77 4.01 -14.25
N VAL A 159 4.61 4.06 -15.30
CA VAL A 159 5.74 5.00 -15.41
C VAL A 159 5.37 6.31 -16.11
N GLN A 160 4.20 6.42 -16.74
CA GLN A 160 3.74 7.67 -17.37
C GLN A 160 3.76 8.86 -16.40
N GLY A 161 3.50 8.64 -15.12
CA GLY A 161 3.56 9.68 -14.09
C GLY A 161 4.95 10.31 -13.96
N ILE A 162 6.01 9.49 -13.87
CA ILE A 162 7.38 10.01 -13.81
C ILE A 162 7.77 10.67 -15.15
N GLN A 163 7.41 10.09 -16.29
CA GLN A 163 7.72 10.64 -17.61
C GLN A 163 7.09 12.03 -17.79
N LYS A 164 5.84 12.21 -17.36
CA LYS A 164 5.10 13.46 -17.49
C LYS A 164 5.59 14.54 -16.53
N TYR A 165 5.81 14.19 -15.26
CA TYR A 165 6.04 15.19 -14.22
C TYR A 165 7.52 15.38 -13.87
N ARG A 166 8.39 14.42 -14.22
CA ARG A 166 9.82 14.38 -13.89
C ARG A 166 10.63 13.72 -15.03
N PRO A 167 10.61 14.28 -16.26
CA PRO A 167 11.22 13.65 -17.44
C PRO A 167 12.72 13.36 -17.27
N ASP A 168 13.47 14.25 -16.61
CA ASP A 168 14.90 14.04 -16.35
C ASP A 168 15.14 12.84 -15.43
N TRP A 169 14.27 12.63 -14.44
CA TRP A 169 14.35 11.49 -13.54
C TRP A 169 13.91 10.20 -14.23
N TYR A 170 12.94 10.28 -15.14
CA TYR A 170 12.57 9.15 -15.99
C TYR A 170 13.77 8.66 -16.80
N VAL A 171 14.44 9.56 -17.53
CA VAL A 171 15.63 9.22 -18.32
C VAL A 171 16.75 8.65 -17.45
N LYS A 172 16.94 9.21 -16.25
CA LYS A 172 18.03 8.81 -15.36
C LYS A 172 17.80 7.48 -14.65
N TYR A 173 16.58 7.21 -14.19
CA TYR A 173 16.31 6.10 -13.26
C TYR A 173 15.43 5.00 -13.82
N VAL A 174 14.81 5.20 -14.99
CA VAL A 174 13.91 4.22 -15.61
C VAL A 174 14.56 3.67 -16.88
N THR A 175 14.41 2.38 -17.12
CA THR A 175 14.95 1.71 -18.30
C THR A 175 13.92 0.73 -18.85
N SER A 176 13.81 0.62 -20.17
CA SER A 176 12.95 -0.38 -20.82
C SER A 176 13.62 -1.76 -20.80
N VAL A 177 12.83 -2.79 -20.56
CA VAL A 177 13.22 -4.20 -20.57
C VAL A 177 12.16 -4.96 -21.38
N GLY A 178 12.42 -5.13 -22.68
CA GLY A 178 11.43 -5.65 -23.61
C GLY A 178 10.19 -4.73 -23.67
N PRO A 179 8.97 -5.26 -23.46
CA PRO A 179 7.74 -4.45 -23.43
C PRO A 179 7.47 -3.79 -22.07
N LYS A 180 8.35 -3.97 -21.08
CA LYS A 180 8.18 -3.46 -19.71
C LYS A 180 9.20 -2.39 -19.35
N TRP A 181 9.03 -1.78 -18.20
CA TRP A 181 9.93 -0.80 -17.61
C TRP A 181 10.46 -1.30 -16.28
N THR A 182 11.69 -0.95 -15.96
CA THR A 182 12.27 -1.18 -14.64
C THR A 182 12.92 0.08 -14.10
N ILE A 183 13.13 0.11 -12.79
CA ILE A 183 13.88 1.17 -12.11
C ILE A 183 15.33 0.71 -11.94
N GLN A 184 16.29 1.62 -11.89
CA GLN A 184 17.69 1.25 -11.64
C GLN A 184 17.90 0.55 -10.29
N ASP A 185 18.80 -0.42 -10.25
CA ASP A 185 19.11 -1.19 -9.03
C ASP A 185 19.64 -0.33 -7.89
N SER A 186 20.28 0.81 -8.20
CA SER A 186 20.74 1.80 -7.23
C SER A 186 19.59 2.37 -6.40
N ILE A 187 18.42 2.54 -7.01
CA ILE A 187 17.18 2.97 -6.37
C ILE A 187 16.49 1.77 -5.70
N LYS A 188 16.46 0.60 -6.34
CA LYS A 188 15.81 -0.60 -5.77
C LYS A 188 16.35 -0.94 -4.39
N LYS A 189 17.68 -0.87 -4.22
CA LYS A 189 18.39 -1.18 -2.98
C LYS A 189 18.08 -0.23 -1.82
N GLN A 190 17.43 0.90 -2.08
CA GLN A 190 17.10 1.90 -1.05
C GLN A 190 15.79 1.60 -0.31
N VAL A 191 15.01 0.62 -0.78
CA VAL A 191 13.68 0.30 -0.24
C VAL A 191 13.68 -1.07 0.40
N LYS A 192 13.24 -1.15 1.66
CA LYS A 192 13.05 -2.42 2.39
C LYS A 192 11.57 -2.78 2.39
N PHE A 193 11.22 -3.82 1.64
CA PHE A 193 9.87 -4.37 1.59
C PHE A 193 9.65 -5.43 2.67
N PHE A 194 8.51 -5.38 3.35
CA PHE A 194 8.09 -6.41 4.30
C PHE A 194 6.57 -6.57 4.33
N GLN A 195 6.08 -7.76 4.67
CA GLN A 195 4.65 -8.00 4.78
C GLN A 195 4.10 -7.46 6.11
N HIS A 196 2.99 -6.73 6.06
CA HIS A 196 2.35 -6.19 7.25
C HIS A 196 0.83 -5.99 7.07
N ASN A 197 0.07 -6.32 8.10
CA ASN A 197 -1.35 -5.98 8.19
C ASN A 197 -1.51 -4.73 9.07
N LEU A 198 -2.08 -3.65 8.50
CA LEU A 198 -2.24 -2.36 9.19
C LEU A 198 -3.09 -2.44 10.47
N LEU A 199 -3.95 -3.47 10.61
CA LEU A 199 -4.73 -3.73 11.82
C LEU A 199 -3.92 -4.37 12.95
N THR A 200 -2.66 -4.74 12.74
CA THR A 200 -1.78 -5.26 13.78
C THR A 200 -0.65 -4.26 14.10
N PRO A 201 -0.13 -4.28 15.34
CA PRO A 201 1.01 -3.44 15.69
C PRO A 201 2.21 -3.70 14.77
N VAL A 202 2.82 -2.62 14.28
CA VAL A 202 4.03 -2.68 13.45
C VAL A 202 5.27 -2.58 14.35
N ASN A 203 6.35 -3.27 13.99
CA ASN A 203 7.67 -3.11 14.64
C ASN A 203 8.50 -2.01 13.96
N LEU A 204 7.87 -0.86 13.71
CA LEU A 204 8.51 0.35 13.20
C LEU A 204 8.32 1.46 14.23
N GLN A 205 9.37 2.26 14.43
CA GLN A 205 9.38 3.34 15.42
C GLN A 205 10.17 4.53 14.89
N ASN A 206 9.89 5.70 15.43
CA ASN A 206 10.58 6.94 15.14
C ASN A 206 10.58 7.28 13.63
N MET A 207 9.44 7.09 12.96
CA MET A 207 9.24 7.53 11.58
C MET A 207 9.07 9.04 11.52
N ASP A 208 9.74 9.70 10.58
CA ASP A 208 9.62 11.14 10.33
C ASP A 208 8.40 11.47 9.46
N ILE A 209 8.01 10.51 8.62
CA ILE A 209 6.83 10.60 7.75
C ILE A 209 6.29 9.21 7.41
N ILE A 210 4.97 9.06 7.44
CA ILE A 210 4.26 7.87 6.95
C ILE A 210 3.35 8.27 5.79
N PHE A 211 3.41 7.51 4.70
CA PHE A 211 2.47 7.57 3.60
C PHE A 211 1.47 6.42 3.76
N LEU A 212 0.21 6.76 4.05
CA LEU A 212 -0.89 5.81 4.24
C LEU A 212 -2.01 6.17 3.25
N ARG A 213 -1.73 5.98 1.96
CA ARG A 213 -2.52 6.55 0.88
C ARG A 213 -3.37 5.52 0.19
N ASN A 214 -4.63 5.87 -0.08
CA ASN A 214 -5.57 5.07 -0.87
C ASN A 214 -5.88 3.67 -0.30
N VAL A 215 -5.70 3.49 1.01
CA VAL A 215 -5.97 2.22 1.72
C VAL A 215 -7.04 2.37 2.80
N MET A 216 -7.17 3.55 3.41
CA MET A 216 -8.15 3.80 4.47
C MET A 216 -9.58 3.67 3.98
N ILE A 217 -9.82 3.94 2.70
CA ILE A 217 -11.12 3.75 2.03
C ILE A 217 -11.65 2.31 2.08
N TYR A 218 -10.80 1.32 2.37
CA TYR A 218 -11.20 -0.08 2.49
C TYR A 218 -11.60 -0.48 3.91
N PHE A 219 -11.30 0.33 4.92
CA PHE A 219 -11.57 0.02 6.33
C PHE A 219 -12.89 0.65 6.81
N ASN A 220 -13.59 0.00 7.74
CA ASN A 220 -14.69 0.65 8.47
C ASN A 220 -14.14 1.67 9.48
N ASP A 221 -15.01 2.46 10.11
CA ASP A 221 -14.59 3.52 11.03
C ASP A 221 -13.79 3.03 12.24
N GLN A 222 -14.11 1.85 12.78
CA GLN A 222 -13.40 1.28 13.93
C GLN A 222 -11.98 0.82 13.55
N ASP A 223 -11.86 0.23 12.36
CA ASP A 223 -10.59 -0.21 11.80
C ASP A 223 -9.71 0.98 11.43
N GLN A 224 -10.29 2.03 10.83
CA GLN A 224 -9.58 3.28 10.54
C GLN A 224 -8.97 3.90 11.81
N LYS A 225 -9.74 3.95 12.91
CA LYS A 225 -9.21 4.42 14.21
C LYS A 225 -8.06 3.55 14.72
N THR A 226 -8.16 2.23 14.54
CA THR A 226 -7.11 1.28 14.94
C THR A 226 -5.83 1.51 14.14
N VAL A 227 -5.95 1.65 12.80
CA VAL A 227 -4.81 1.96 11.93
C VAL A 227 -4.16 3.29 12.33
N LEU A 228 -4.95 4.34 12.55
CA LEU A 228 -4.42 5.66 12.95
C LEU A 228 -3.66 5.60 14.28
N LYS A 229 -4.16 4.80 15.25
CA LYS A 229 -3.45 4.56 16.52
C LYS A 229 -2.11 3.85 16.29
N HIS A 230 -2.02 2.93 15.34
CA HIS A 230 -0.75 2.29 14.98
C HIS A 230 0.20 3.26 14.29
N MET A 231 -0.30 4.11 13.39
CA MET A 231 0.53 5.14 12.74
C MET A 231 1.10 6.12 13.78
N ALA A 232 0.27 6.61 14.71
CA ALA A 232 0.70 7.53 15.76
C ALA A 232 1.81 6.94 16.63
N LYS A 233 1.73 5.63 16.96
CA LYS A 233 2.78 4.93 17.71
C LYS A 233 4.11 4.75 16.95
N ALA A 234 4.06 4.67 15.62
CA ALA A 234 5.24 4.48 14.79
C ALA A 234 5.95 5.81 14.46
N LEU A 235 5.22 6.92 14.47
CA LEU A 235 5.72 8.27 14.19
C LEU A 235 6.50 8.87 15.36
N LYS A 236 7.49 9.73 15.06
CA LYS A 236 8.02 10.68 16.04
C LYS A 236 6.94 11.70 16.38
N LYS A 237 7.13 12.39 17.51
CA LYS A 237 6.38 13.62 17.80
C LYS A 237 6.63 14.64 16.68
N ASP A 238 5.62 15.41 16.29
CA ASP A 238 5.71 16.43 15.24
C ASP A 238 6.02 15.87 13.83
N ALA A 239 5.87 14.57 13.63
CA ALA A 239 6.06 13.90 12.34
C ALA A 239 4.77 13.90 11.49
N TYR A 240 4.91 13.59 10.20
CA TYR A 240 3.82 13.74 9.23
C TYR A 240 3.14 12.43 8.86
N LEU A 241 1.83 12.49 8.67
CA LEU A 241 1.01 11.44 8.07
C LEU A 241 0.40 11.97 6.77
N ILE A 242 0.61 11.24 5.68
CA ILE A 242 0.10 11.59 4.35
C ILE A 242 -1.00 10.62 3.94
N LEU A 243 -2.16 11.15 3.54
CA LEU A 243 -3.33 10.37 3.10
C LEU A 243 -3.59 10.52 1.60
N GLY A 244 -4.50 9.71 1.06
CA GLY A 244 -4.95 9.74 -0.34
C GLY A 244 -6.09 10.73 -0.58
N GLU A 245 -6.32 11.08 -1.85
CA GLU A 245 -7.22 12.18 -2.26
C GLU A 245 -8.67 12.06 -1.76
N SER A 246 -9.17 10.84 -1.58
CA SER A 246 -10.53 10.57 -1.10
C SER A 246 -10.60 10.31 0.41
N GLU A 247 -9.52 10.56 1.15
CA GLU A 247 -9.38 10.17 2.55
C GLU A 247 -9.30 11.41 3.45
N SER A 248 -10.09 11.38 4.53
CA SER A 248 -10.06 12.40 5.58
C SER A 248 -10.25 11.74 6.93
N ILE A 249 -9.49 12.20 7.91
CA ILE A 249 -9.57 11.75 9.30
C ILE A 249 -10.19 12.80 10.23
N SER A 250 -10.66 13.92 9.68
CA SER A 250 -11.26 15.02 10.46
C SER A 250 -12.52 14.62 11.22
N ARG A 251 -13.17 13.52 10.84
CA ARG A 251 -14.34 12.96 11.53
C ARG A 251 -13.99 12.14 12.77
N PHE A 252 -12.71 11.85 12.99
CA PHE A 252 -12.21 11.08 14.12
C PHE A 252 -11.54 12.00 15.13
N GLU A 253 -11.74 11.72 16.41
CA GLU A 253 -10.92 12.29 17.47
C GLU A 253 -9.56 11.59 17.46
N THR A 254 -8.53 12.30 16.99
CA THR A 254 -7.17 11.78 16.85
C THR A 254 -6.16 12.83 17.26
N GLU A 255 -4.93 12.40 17.53
CA GLU A 255 -3.80 13.29 17.83
C GLU A 255 -3.31 14.05 16.58
N PHE A 256 -3.70 13.60 15.38
CA PHE A 256 -3.30 14.20 14.12
C PHE A 256 -4.00 15.53 13.84
N LYS A 257 -3.21 16.59 13.69
CA LYS A 257 -3.67 17.92 13.31
C LYS A 257 -3.57 18.09 11.80
N TYR A 258 -4.63 18.65 11.22
CA TYR A 258 -4.64 19.05 9.82
C TYR A 258 -3.59 20.15 9.56
N VAL A 259 -2.79 19.99 8.51
CA VAL A 259 -1.81 20.99 8.05
C VAL A 259 -2.29 21.61 6.75
N GLU A 260 -2.45 20.76 5.74
CA GLU A 260 -2.96 21.13 4.41
C GLU A 260 -3.62 19.91 3.76
N PRO A 261 -4.23 20.01 2.55
CA PRO A 261 -4.91 18.87 1.94
C PRO A 261 -4.02 17.63 1.89
N LEU A 262 -4.52 16.52 2.47
CA LEU A 262 -3.87 15.22 2.56
C LEU A 262 -2.72 15.11 3.57
N VAL A 263 -2.31 16.21 4.19
CA VAL A 263 -1.16 16.29 5.08
C VAL A 263 -1.63 16.56 6.50
N TYR A 264 -1.25 15.66 7.40
CA TYR A 264 -1.52 15.75 8.82
C TYR A 264 -0.21 15.64 9.61
N LYS A 265 -0.21 16.17 10.83
CA LYS A 265 0.94 16.18 11.72
C LYS A 265 0.54 15.66 13.10
N LEU A 266 1.32 14.75 13.67
CA LEU A 266 1.13 14.25 15.04
C LEU A 266 1.63 15.29 16.06
#